data_AF-A0ABD3RUA7-F1
#
_entry.id   AF-A0ABD3RUA7-F1
#
_cell.length_a   1.000
_cell.length_b   1.000
_cell.length_c   1.000
_cell.angle_alpha   90.00
_cell.angle_beta   90.00
_cell.angle_gamma   90.00
#
_symmetry.space_group_name_H-M   'P 1'
#
loop_
_entity.id
_entity.type
_entity.pdbx_description
1 polymer ?
#
loop_
_entity_poly.entity_id
_entity_poly.type
_entity_poly.pdbx_seq_one_letter_code
_entity_poly.pdbx_strand_id
1 'polypeptide(L)'
;MPALAAFTAGALEASKLVYFSSNPMILRGSTDVNSKQRIQMITKGNAHQIVSHYGLSIDSDTGFPHWNNNPDLNGNLDRDQKSMILKMGWASMAIEHGVERAHIISCEDGALLEELFTARQGYGTCISQDDYEAPHSSDWNDDFGVADELSADMMNR
;
A
#
# COMPACT_ATOMS: atom_id res chain seq x y z
N MET A 1 13.61 -12.12 6.57
CA MET A 1 14.35 -10.84 6.45
C MET A 1 13.72 -10.00 5.33
N PRO A 2 12.65 -9.23 5.58
CA PRO A 2 11.99 -8.45 4.53
C PRO A 2 12.75 -7.18 4.13
N ALA A 3 13.56 -6.61 5.03
CA ALA A 3 14.43 -5.45 4.74
C ALA A 3 15.36 -5.69 3.53
N LEU A 4 15.98 -6.88 3.45
CA LEU A 4 16.84 -7.25 2.32
C LEU A 4 16.09 -7.26 0.98
N ALA A 5 14.82 -7.69 0.99
CA ALA A 5 13.99 -7.71 -0.20
C ALA A 5 13.68 -6.28 -0.67
N ALA A 6 13.40 -5.36 0.26
CA ALA A 6 13.22 -3.94 -0.07
C ALA A 6 14.47 -3.33 -0.70
N PHE A 7 15.65 -3.52 -0.10
CA PHE A 7 16.91 -3.00 -0.66
C PHE A 7 17.22 -3.59 -2.04
N THR A 8 17.06 -4.90 -2.19
CA THR A 8 17.30 -5.57 -3.47
C THR A 8 16.33 -5.06 -4.53
N ALA A 9 15.05 -4.90 -4.19
CA ALA A 9 14.05 -4.40 -5.12
C ALA A 9 14.32 -2.96 -5.54
N GLY A 10 14.71 -2.09 -4.60
CA GLY A 10 15.12 -0.72 -4.92
C GLY A 10 16.37 -0.66 -5.80
N ALA A 11 17.39 -1.46 -5.47
CA ALA A 11 18.62 -1.55 -6.27
C ALA A 11 18.40 -2.09 -7.70
N LEU A 12 17.34 -2.87 -7.90
CA LEU A 12 16.93 -3.38 -9.21
C LEU A 12 15.93 -2.46 -9.94
N GLU A 13 15.55 -1.32 -9.35
CA GLU A 13 14.49 -0.44 -9.85
C GLU A 13 13.21 -1.24 -10.18
N ALA A 14 12.86 -2.17 -9.30
CA ALA A 14 11.77 -3.09 -9.54
C ALA A 14 10.43 -2.35 -9.59
N SER A 15 9.64 -2.57 -10.63
CA SER A 15 8.29 -1.99 -10.72
C SER A 15 7.35 -2.49 -9.62
N LYS A 16 7.56 -3.71 -9.10
CA LYS A 16 6.74 -4.31 -8.06
C LYS A 16 7.57 -5.09 -7.04
N LEU A 17 7.23 -4.92 -5.77
CA LEU A 17 7.67 -5.76 -4.66
C LEU A 17 6.47 -6.50 -4.07
N VAL A 18 6.61 -7.79 -3.74
CA VAL A 18 5.53 -8.59 -3.14
C VAL A 18 6.01 -9.24 -1.86
N TYR A 19 5.33 -8.96 -0.76
CA TYR A 19 5.50 -9.63 0.52
C TYR A 19 4.39 -10.63 0.76
N PHE A 20 4.76 -11.89 0.94
CA PHE A 20 3.83 -12.92 1.40
C PHE A 20 3.66 -12.87 2.91
N SER A 21 2.42 -13.03 3.36
CA SER A 21 2.00 -13.10 4.75
C SER A 21 1.20 -14.38 4.98
N SER A 22 1.36 -15.00 6.15
CA SER A 22 0.59 -16.19 6.53
C SER A 22 -0.88 -15.89 6.75
N ASN A 23 -1.21 -14.65 7.11
CA ASN A 23 -2.58 -14.18 7.32
C ASN A 23 -2.89 -13.02 6.37
N PRO A 24 -4.11 -12.95 5.80
CA PRO A 24 -4.51 -11.88 4.90
C PRO A 24 -4.46 -10.53 5.62
N MET A 25 -3.80 -9.57 4.98
CA MET A 25 -3.72 -8.20 5.49
C MET A 25 -4.87 -7.38 4.91
N ILE A 26 -5.87 -7.13 5.76
CA ILE A 26 -7.07 -6.38 5.41
C ILE A 26 -7.09 -5.09 6.22
N LEU A 27 -6.79 -3.97 5.55
CA LEU A 27 -7.05 -2.64 6.08
C LEU A 27 -8.55 -2.32 6.01
N ARG A 28 -9.09 -1.70 7.06
CA ARG A 28 -10.48 -1.28 7.15
C ARG A 28 -10.53 0.21 7.43
N GLY A 29 -11.34 0.94 6.66
CA GLY A 29 -11.39 2.41 6.71
C GLY A 29 -12.31 3.00 7.78
N SER A 30 -12.97 2.17 8.60
CA SER A 30 -13.93 2.65 9.58
C SER A 30 -13.95 1.78 10.84
N THR A 31 -14.21 2.42 11.97
CA THR A 31 -14.39 1.80 13.29
C THR A 31 -15.74 1.11 13.42
N ASP A 32 -16.67 1.35 12.49
CA ASP A 32 -17.95 0.65 12.43
C ASP A 32 -17.75 -0.77 11.91
N VAL A 33 -17.98 -1.75 12.79
CA VAL A 33 -17.83 -3.19 12.55
C VAL A 33 -18.68 -3.67 11.36
N ASN A 34 -19.75 -2.94 11.03
CA ASN A 34 -20.64 -3.23 9.90
C ASN A 34 -20.17 -2.65 8.57
N SER A 35 -19.29 -1.66 8.58
CA SER A 35 -18.70 -1.12 7.36
C SER A 35 -17.60 -2.07 6.87
N LYS A 36 -17.97 -2.97 5.95
CA LYS A 36 -17.04 -3.88 5.27
C LYS A 36 -16.15 -3.17 4.24
N GLN A 37 -15.93 -1.87 4.38
CA GLN A 37 -15.14 -1.10 3.42
C GLN A 37 -13.65 -1.39 3.63
N ARG A 38 -13.21 -2.41 2.90
CA ARG A 38 -11.82 -2.82 2.81
C ARG A 38 -11.04 -1.81 1.99
N ILE A 39 -9.90 -1.39 2.53
CA ILE A 39 -8.95 -0.55 1.81
C ILE A 39 -7.94 -1.49 1.15
N GLN A 40 -7.96 -1.53 -0.18
CA GLN A 40 -7.08 -2.39 -0.96
C GLN A 40 -5.84 -1.64 -1.46
N MET A 41 -5.93 -0.32 -1.68
CA MET A 41 -4.81 0.52 -2.06
C MET A 41 -4.65 1.69 -1.07
N ILE A 42 -3.42 1.94 -0.64
CA ILE A 42 -3.04 3.13 0.10
C ILE A 42 -1.80 3.76 -0.51
N THR A 43 -1.66 5.06 -0.34
CA THR A 43 -0.46 5.78 -0.73
C THR A 43 0.66 5.59 0.29
N LYS A 44 1.90 5.84 -0.12
CA LYS A 44 3.07 5.80 0.76
C LYS A 44 2.90 6.74 1.95
N GLY A 45 2.38 7.95 1.74
CA GLY A 45 2.09 8.92 2.79
C GLY A 45 1.14 8.37 3.86
N ASN A 46 0.05 7.73 3.45
CA ASN A 46 -0.91 7.10 4.36
C ASN A 46 -0.30 5.90 5.10
N ALA A 47 0.48 5.07 4.39
CA ALA A 47 1.21 3.97 5.01
C ALA A 47 2.19 4.46 6.09
N HIS A 48 2.92 5.55 5.80
CA HIS A 48 3.83 6.19 6.73
C HIS A 48 3.10 6.74 7.96
N GLN A 49 1.94 7.38 7.80
CA GLN A 49 1.12 7.84 8.93
C GLN A 49 0.67 6.68 9.83
N ILE A 50 0.25 5.55 9.26
CA ILE A 50 -0.14 4.35 10.02
C ILE A 50 1.05 3.80 10.79
N VAL A 51 2.19 3.62 10.12
CA VAL A 51 3.44 3.10 10.71
C VAL A 51 3.92 4.00 11.86
N SER A 52 3.93 5.31 11.65
CA SER A 52 4.31 6.32 12.64
C SER A 52 3.32 6.40 13.81
N HIS A 53 2.02 6.23 13.56
CA HIS A 53 0.99 6.19 14.61
C HIS A 53 1.25 5.06 15.62
N TYR A 54 1.69 3.90 15.13
CA TYR A 54 2.07 2.78 15.99
C TYR A 54 3.46 2.93 16.60
N GLY A 55 4.21 3.99 16.27
CA GLY A 55 5.54 4.25 16.81
C GLY A 55 6.65 3.42 16.17
N LEU A 56 6.41 2.84 14.99
CA LEU A 56 7.45 2.18 14.21
C LEU A 56 8.15 3.23 13.30
N SER A 57 9.47 3.19 13.26
CA SER A 57 10.29 3.83 12.24
C SER A 57 11.21 2.80 11.61
N ILE A 58 11.51 2.95 10.31
CA ILE A 58 12.50 2.14 9.62
C ILE A 58 13.69 3.03 9.31
N ASP A 59 14.88 2.61 9.72
CA ASP A 59 16.11 3.29 9.37
C ASP A 59 16.36 3.15 7.86
N SER A 60 16.55 4.25 7.14
CA SER A 60 16.68 4.25 5.68
C SER A 60 17.96 3.58 5.18
N ASP A 61 19.03 3.63 5.97
CA ASP A 61 20.36 3.18 5.55
C ASP A 61 20.55 1.68 5.82
N THR A 62 19.96 1.20 6.92
CA THR A 62 20.12 -0.18 7.39
C THR A 62 18.87 -1.04 7.20
N GLY A 63 17.69 -0.42 7.03
CA GLY A 63 16.39 -1.08 6.96
C GLY A 63 15.95 -1.74 8.26
N PHE A 64 16.64 -1.48 9.37
CA PHE A 64 16.26 -2.03 10.66
C PHE A 64 15.07 -1.27 11.26
N PRO A 65 14.04 -1.99 11.76
CA PRO A 65 12.90 -1.37 12.40
C PRO A 65 13.24 -0.95 13.83
N HIS A 66 12.86 0.27 14.19
CA HIS A 66 12.91 0.81 15.53
C HIS A 66 11.50 1.08 16.03
N TRP A 67 11.14 0.49 17.17
CA TRP A 67 9.86 0.77 17.81
C TRP A 67 10.10 1.71 18.98
N ASN A 68 9.40 2.83 18.98
CA ASN A 68 9.39 3.72 20.14
C ASN A 68 8.82 2.96 21.34
N ASN A 69 9.49 3.05 22.48
CA ASN A 69 9.07 2.35 23.71
C ASN A 69 7.83 2.99 24.34
N ASN A 70 6.72 3.11 23.59
CA ASN A 70 5.43 3.48 24.11
C ASN A 70 4.70 2.21 24.59
N PRO A 71 4.66 1.94 25.91
CA PRO A 71 4.09 0.70 26.45
C PRO A 71 2.59 0.55 26.12
N ASP A 72 1.86 1.65 25.94
CA ASP A 72 0.41 1.63 25.70
C ASP A 72 0.04 1.14 24.29
N LEU A 73 0.91 1.34 23.30
CA LEU A 73 0.69 0.93 21.91
C LEU A 73 1.30 -0.45 21.61
N ASN A 74 2.45 -0.76 22.22
CA ASN A 74 3.16 -2.02 21.98
C ASN A 74 2.54 -3.24 22.66
N GLY A 75 1.88 -3.03 23.80
CA GLY A 75 1.24 -4.09 24.59
C GLY A 75 -0.05 -4.64 23.98
N ASN A 76 -0.71 -3.87 23.10
CA ASN A 76 -2.06 -4.18 22.61
C ASN A 76 -2.12 -4.72 21.18
N LEU A 77 -0.97 -4.81 20.49
CA LEU A 77 -0.88 -5.33 19.12
C LEU A 77 -0.65 -6.84 19.13
N ASP A 78 -1.52 -7.56 18.44
CA ASP A 78 -1.32 -8.97 18.13
C ASP A 78 -0.10 -9.20 17.22
N ARG A 79 0.44 -10.42 17.23
CA ARG A 79 1.58 -10.83 16.42
C ARG A 79 1.37 -10.54 14.94
N ASP A 80 0.16 -10.76 14.42
CA ASP A 80 -0.14 -10.52 13.01
C ASP A 80 -0.19 -9.04 12.68
N GLN A 81 -0.73 -8.22 13.59
CA GLN A 81 -0.74 -6.77 13.43
C GLN A 81 0.68 -6.20 13.44
N LYS A 82 1.57 -6.68 14.31
CA LYS A 82 3.00 -6.29 14.32
C LYS A 82 3.69 -6.69 13.01
N SER A 83 3.46 -7.92 12.56
CA SER A 83 3.97 -8.44 11.29
C SER A 83 3.50 -7.59 10.10
N MET A 84 2.25 -7.10 10.15
CA MET A 84 1.66 -6.20 9.16
C MET A 84 2.32 -4.84 9.14
N ILE A 85 2.40 -4.17 10.29
CA ILE A 85 2.98 -2.83 10.42
C ILE A 85 4.46 -2.83 9.97
N LEU A 86 5.21 -3.89 10.32
CA LEU A 86 6.59 -4.07 9.85
C LEU A 86 6.68 -4.18 8.32
N LYS A 87 5.83 -4.98 7.68
CA LYS A 87 5.79 -5.10 6.21
C LYS A 87 5.40 -3.78 5.56
N MET A 88 4.48 -3.01 6.14
CA MET A 88 4.13 -1.67 5.65
C MET A 88 5.34 -0.73 5.73
N GLY A 89 6.10 -0.74 6.83
CA GLY A 89 7.32 0.05 6.96
C GLY A 89 8.37 -0.28 5.88
N TRP A 90 8.67 -1.57 5.68
CA TRP A 90 9.62 -1.98 4.64
C TRP A 90 9.11 -1.76 3.22
N ALA A 91 7.80 -1.87 3.00
CA ALA A 91 7.18 -1.54 1.72
C ALA A 91 7.32 -0.05 1.39
N SER A 92 7.03 0.84 2.35
CA SER A 92 7.25 2.28 2.19
C SER A 92 8.71 2.60 1.92
N MET A 93 9.64 1.97 2.64
CA MET A 93 11.08 2.12 2.39
C MET A 93 11.47 1.66 0.98
N ALA A 94 10.96 0.52 0.51
CA ALA A 94 11.23 0.05 -0.86
C ALA A 94 10.76 1.08 -1.90
N ILE A 95 9.58 1.68 -1.67
CA ILE A 95 9.02 2.71 -2.55
C ILE A 95 9.88 3.97 -2.56
N GLU A 96 10.46 4.36 -1.42
CA GLU A 96 11.43 5.46 -1.35
C GLU A 96 12.71 5.19 -2.15
N HIS A 97 13.07 3.92 -2.29
CA HIS A 97 14.23 3.47 -3.06
C HIS A 97 13.90 3.18 -4.54
N GLY A 98 12.78 3.68 -5.06
CA GLY A 98 12.44 3.62 -6.48
C GLY A 98 11.52 2.47 -6.90
N VAL A 99 11.04 1.65 -5.97
CA VAL A 99 9.98 0.69 -6.28
C VAL A 99 8.66 1.42 -6.52
N GLU A 100 7.99 1.17 -7.65
CA GLU A 100 6.73 1.88 -7.94
C GLU A 100 5.61 1.46 -6.96
N ARG A 101 5.52 0.16 -6.67
CA ARG A 101 4.48 -0.43 -5.80
C ARG A 101 4.94 -1.63 -5.00
N ALA A 102 4.40 -1.75 -3.80
CA ALA A 102 4.61 -2.88 -2.92
C ALA A 102 3.26 -3.52 -2.52
N HIS A 103 3.13 -4.83 -2.72
CA HIS A 103 1.95 -5.61 -2.38
C HIS A 103 2.23 -6.47 -1.16
N ILE A 104 1.25 -6.58 -0.27
CA ILE A 104 1.29 -7.48 0.87
C ILE A 104 0.09 -8.41 0.77
N ILE A 105 0.35 -9.69 0.49
CA ILE A 105 -0.67 -10.69 0.13
C ILE A 105 -0.65 -11.91 1.05
N SER A 106 -1.78 -12.59 1.19
CA SER A 106 -1.82 -13.90 1.83
C SER A 106 -1.09 -14.95 0.97
N CYS A 107 -0.58 -16.00 1.60
CA CYS A 107 -0.02 -17.16 0.91
C CYS A 107 -1.09 -18.22 0.58
N GLU A 108 -2.34 -17.80 0.40
CA GLU A 108 -3.45 -18.67 0.01
C GLU A 108 -3.36 -19.02 -1.48
N ASP A 109 -4.00 -20.14 -1.87
CA ASP A 109 -4.00 -20.58 -3.26
C ASP A 109 -4.66 -19.53 -4.17
N GLY A 110 -4.03 -19.24 -5.30
CA GLY A 110 -4.50 -18.22 -6.25
C GLY A 110 -4.31 -16.75 -5.82
N ALA A 111 -3.96 -16.44 -4.56
CA ALA A 111 -3.92 -15.07 -4.04
C ALA A 111 -2.98 -14.13 -4.82
N LEU A 112 -1.82 -14.63 -5.28
CA LEU A 112 -0.90 -13.86 -6.11
C LEU A 112 -1.50 -13.53 -7.48
N LEU A 113 -2.18 -14.50 -8.10
CA LEU A 113 -2.79 -14.31 -9.42
C LEU A 113 -3.95 -13.32 -9.32
N GLU A 114 -4.78 -13.43 -8.28
CA GLU A 114 -5.83 -12.45 -8.02
C GLU A 114 -5.24 -11.06 -7.83
N GLU A 115 -4.27 -10.87 -6.93
CA GLU A 115 -3.69 -9.55 -6.68
C GLU A 115 -3.09 -8.90 -7.94
N LEU A 116 -2.40 -9.68 -8.79
CA LEU A 116 -1.70 -9.13 -9.95
C LEU A 116 -2.61 -8.93 -11.17
N PHE A 117 -3.70 -9.69 -11.30
CA PHE A 117 -4.50 -9.72 -12.53
C PHE A 117 -5.97 -9.34 -12.36
N THR A 118 -6.49 -9.12 -11.13
CA THR A 118 -7.88 -8.69 -10.91
C THR A 118 -8.03 -7.24 -10.44
N ALA A 119 -7.01 -6.40 -10.71
CA ALA A 119 -7.00 -4.97 -10.41
C ALA A 119 -7.49 -4.67 -8.97
N ARG A 120 -8.47 -3.79 -8.79
CA ARG A 120 -8.93 -3.31 -7.47
C ARG A 120 -9.67 -4.35 -6.61
N GLN A 121 -9.75 -5.61 -7.05
CA GLN A 121 -10.45 -6.69 -6.35
C GLN A 121 -9.53 -7.73 -5.69
N GLY A 122 -8.21 -7.58 -5.81
CA GLY A 122 -7.23 -8.48 -5.19
C GLY A 122 -7.39 -8.62 -3.67
N TYR A 123 -6.91 -9.73 -3.09
CA TYR A 123 -7.09 -10.08 -1.67
C TYR A 123 -6.05 -9.45 -0.71
N GLY A 124 -5.05 -8.71 -1.23
CA GLY A 124 -3.99 -8.08 -0.45
C GLY A 124 -4.16 -6.58 -0.13
N THR A 125 -3.09 -5.99 0.38
CA THR A 125 -2.94 -4.54 0.52
C THR A 125 -1.82 -4.08 -0.41
N CYS A 126 -2.11 -3.12 -1.28
CA CYS A 126 -1.15 -2.48 -2.16
C CYS A 126 -0.77 -1.09 -1.60
N ILE A 127 0.53 -0.82 -1.56
CA ILE A 127 1.11 0.47 -1.21
C ILE A 127 1.78 1.02 -2.46
N SER A 128 1.43 2.24 -2.86
CA SER A 128 1.97 2.90 -4.06
C SER A 128 2.66 4.21 -3.73
N GLN A 129 3.39 4.77 -4.69
CA GLN A 129 3.74 6.19 -4.67
C GLN A 129 2.48 7.07 -4.58
N ASP A 130 2.65 8.30 -4.08
CA ASP A 130 1.53 9.19 -3.77
C ASP A 130 0.84 9.75 -5.03
N ASP A 131 1.58 9.83 -6.14
CA ASP A 131 1.14 10.26 -7.48
C ASP A 131 0.76 9.07 -8.38
N TYR A 132 0.72 7.85 -7.84
CA TYR A 132 0.44 6.67 -8.62
C TYR A 132 -1.05 6.58 -9.02
N GLU A 133 -1.29 6.61 -10.33
CA GLU A 133 -2.60 6.34 -10.91
C GLU A 133 -2.69 4.87 -11.33
N ALA A 134 -3.61 4.13 -10.71
CA ALA A 134 -3.80 2.71 -11.03
C ALA A 134 -4.35 2.57 -12.46
N PRO A 135 -3.72 1.76 -13.34
CA PRO A 135 -4.29 1.41 -14.63
C PRO A 135 -5.68 0.82 -14.41
N HIS A 136 -6.69 1.56 -14.80
CA HIS A 136 -8.04 1.07 -14.94
C HIS A 136 -8.22 0.64 -16.39
N SER A 137 -9.05 -0.38 -16.65
CA SER A 137 -9.66 -0.47 -17.97
C SER A 137 -10.33 0.88 -18.20
N SER A 138 -10.14 1.48 -19.38
CA SER A 138 -10.99 2.58 -19.81
C SER A 138 -12.42 2.08 -19.66
N ASP A 139 -13.08 2.48 -18.57
CA ASP A 139 -14.49 2.22 -18.45
C ASP A 139 -15.07 2.93 -19.67
N TRP A 140 -16.05 2.33 -20.34
CA TRP A 140 -16.77 2.95 -21.46
C TRP A 140 -17.43 4.31 -21.10
N ASN A 141 -17.17 4.82 -19.89
CA ASN A 141 -17.59 6.09 -19.33
C ASN A 141 -16.47 7.15 -19.23
N ASP A 142 -15.21 6.85 -19.52
CA ASP A 142 -14.14 7.86 -19.51
C ASP A 142 -14.30 8.90 -20.64
N ASP A 143 -15.20 8.66 -21.60
CA ASP A 143 -15.56 9.59 -22.68
C ASP A 143 -16.42 10.79 -22.20
N PHE A 144 -16.77 10.86 -20.91
CA PHE A 144 -17.41 12.05 -20.33
C PHE A 144 -16.43 13.07 -19.72
N GLY A 145 -15.11 12.81 -19.75
CA GLY A 145 -14.08 13.69 -19.17
C GLY A 145 -13.62 14.86 -20.04
N VAL A 146 -14.00 14.94 -21.33
CA VAL A 146 -13.50 15.96 -22.27
C VAL A 146 -14.53 17.07 -22.55
N ALA A 147 -15.71 17.04 -21.92
CA ALA A 147 -16.76 18.02 -22.18
C ALA A 147 -16.59 19.36 -21.43
N ASP A 148 -15.80 19.41 -20.36
CA ASP A 148 -15.74 20.61 -19.51
C ASP A 148 -14.67 21.64 -19.97
N GLU A 149 -13.61 21.19 -20.64
CA GLU A 149 -12.52 22.09 -21.06
C GLU A 149 -12.80 22.80 -22.41
N LEU A 150 -13.70 22.26 -23.24
CA LEU A 150 -14.14 22.88 -24.49
C LEU A 150 -15.31 23.86 -24.33
N SER A 151 -16.00 23.83 -23.17
CA SER A 151 -17.11 24.76 -22.91
C SER A 151 -16.62 26.13 -22.42
N ALA A 152 -15.48 26.17 -21.72
CA ALA A 152 -14.89 27.40 -21.19
C ALA A 152 -14.33 28.34 -22.29
N ASP A 153 -13.92 27.79 -23.45
CA ASP A 153 -13.37 28.59 -24.55
C ASP A 153 -14.45 29.13 -25.52
N MET A 154 -15.71 28.67 -25.38
CA MET A 154 -16.87 29.16 -26.14
C MET A 154 -17.66 30.28 -25.43
N MET A 155 -17.38 30.57 -24.16
CA MET A 155 -18.01 31.68 -23.42
C MET A 155 -17.21 32.99 -23.47
N ASN A 156 -16.06 33.03 -24.14
CA ASN A 156 -15.17 34.20 -24.19
C ASN A 156 -14.91 34.74 -25.62
N ARG A 157 -15.85 34.53 -26.55
CA ARG A 157 -15.84 35.17 -27.88
C ARG A 157 -17.16 35.85 -28.21
#